data_AF-A0A7K1TKX1-F1
#
_entry.id   AF-A0A7K1TKX1-F1
#
_cell.length_a   1.000
_cell.length_b   1.000
_cell.length_c   1.000
_cell.angle_alpha   90.00
_cell.angle_beta   90.00
_cell.angle_gamma   90.00
#
_symmetry.space_group_name_H-M   'P 1'
#
loop_
_entity.id
_entity.type
_entity.pdbx_description
1 polymer ?
#
loop_
_entity_poly.entity_id
_entity_poly.type
_entity_poly.pdbx_seq_one_letter_code
_entity_poly.pdbx_strand_id
1 'polypeptide(L)'
;MPYAHYVISRAGPGPVGPAAFGSPAARVRPRRPGHGHEGVRRRFHQANRHRGGSNRRPRAAVATPGRQDADLVYGGAEYMLTQTALAHPGLVDEASRTSLYARESAVLVRTGNPLHIKRLEDLTKEGVRLLDVNGAGQMGMTEDMARTPALIANLQHNTRTSVKTSAEAVALWQQQPQGYDAWITYASWQPRLPGSALVRLPRAQRVSRGTPIALTQRTTQAATARQFVAFLKSAEGHAIFRRNGWE
;
A
#
# COMPACT_ATOMS: atom_id res chain seq x y z
N MET A 1 2.34 4.70 16.89
CA MET A 1 3.53 5.42 16.38
C MET A 1 4.44 4.41 15.67
N PRO A 2 5.00 4.67 14.48
CA PRO A 2 4.43 5.22 13.25
C PRO A 2 4.16 4.11 12.21
N TYR A 3 3.01 4.18 11.53
CA TYR A 3 2.67 3.29 10.42
C TYR A 3 3.42 3.74 9.15
N ALA A 4 4.05 2.81 8.43
CA ALA A 4 4.66 3.11 7.14
C ALA A 4 3.57 3.43 6.11
N HIS A 5 3.35 4.71 5.87
CA HIS A 5 2.36 5.22 4.94
C HIS A 5 2.99 5.51 3.57
N TYR A 6 2.31 5.09 2.52
CA TYR A 6 2.42 5.71 1.22
C TYR A 6 1.84 7.13 1.34
N VAL A 7 2.67 8.18 1.30
CA VAL A 7 2.24 9.57 1.60
C VAL A 7 2.20 10.42 0.32
N ILE A 8 1.02 10.96 -0.03
CA ILE A 8 0.87 12.11 -0.94
C ILE A 8 0.88 13.42 -0.13
N SER A 9 1.92 13.66 0.66
CA SER A 9 2.13 14.98 1.29
C SER A 9 3.60 15.40 1.25
N ARG A 10 3.85 16.70 1.34
CA ARG A 10 5.17 17.35 1.29
C ARG A 10 5.76 17.34 2.70
N ALA A 11 7.05 17.02 2.84
CA ALA A 11 7.81 17.37 4.03
C ALA A 11 8.00 18.90 4.04
N GLY A 12 7.52 19.57 5.08
CA GLY A 12 7.94 20.94 5.41
C GLY A 12 9.28 20.93 6.18
N PRO A 13 10.01 22.04 6.22
CA PRO A 13 11.31 22.10 6.89
C PRO A 13 11.11 22.03 8.42
N GLY A 14 11.79 21.08 9.07
CA GLY A 14 11.90 21.07 10.52
C GLY A 14 12.85 22.18 11.01
N PRO A 15 12.71 22.64 12.27
CA PRO A 15 13.51 23.74 12.80
C PRO A 15 14.98 23.32 12.98
N VAL A 16 15.86 24.30 12.82
CA VAL A 16 17.31 24.23 12.97
C VAL A 16 17.66 24.45 14.46
N GLY A 17 18.54 23.62 15.02
CA GLY A 17 19.09 23.77 16.37
C GLY A 17 20.28 22.81 16.60
N PRO A 18 21.25 23.14 17.47
CA PRO A 18 22.67 23.27 17.07
C PRO A 18 23.53 22.01 17.23
N ALA A 19 24.70 22.09 16.58
CA ALA A 19 25.71 21.06 16.38
C ALA A 19 26.56 20.71 17.62
N ALA A 20 27.06 19.47 17.68
CA ALA A 20 28.35 19.13 18.29
C ALA A 20 28.94 17.81 17.73
N PHE A 21 30.07 17.97 17.02
CA PHE A 21 31.29 17.16 16.80
C PHE A 21 31.37 15.61 16.96
N GLY A 22 32.02 14.97 15.97
CA GLY A 22 32.71 13.68 16.07
C GLY A 22 32.81 12.89 14.73
N SER A 23 33.97 12.93 14.05
CA SER A 23 34.28 12.39 12.69
C SER A 23 34.44 10.84 12.59
N PRO A 24 34.89 10.24 11.47
CA PRO A 24 34.08 9.82 10.32
C PRO A 24 34.19 8.30 10.04
N ALA A 25 33.07 7.61 9.83
CA ALA A 25 33.07 6.28 9.21
C ALA A 25 32.19 6.32 7.96
N ALA A 26 32.75 5.85 6.84
CA ALA A 26 32.18 5.88 5.51
C ALA A 26 30.72 5.37 5.49
N ARG A 27 29.75 6.29 5.36
CA ARG A 27 28.36 5.94 5.13
C ARG A 27 28.17 5.56 3.67
N VAL A 28 28.15 4.25 3.41
CA VAL A 28 27.42 3.69 2.28
C VAL A 28 25.99 4.22 2.35
N ARG A 29 25.62 5.13 1.44
CA ARG A 29 24.27 5.67 1.36
C ARG A 29 23.35 4.63 0.71
N PRO A 30 22.35 4.07 1.41
CA PRO A 30 21.36 3.23 0.76
C PRO A 30 20.54 4.09 -0.21
N ARG A 31 20.38 3.64 -1.45
CA ARG A 31 19.48 4.25 -2.44
C ARG A 31 18.07 4.35 -1.84
N ARG A 32 17.54 5.57 -1.76
CA ARG A 32 16.22 5.87 -1.17
C ARG A 32 15.09 5.18 -1.95
N PRO A 33 14.20 4.39 -1.32
CA PRO A 33 13.01 3.87 -1.96
C PRO A 33 11.93 4.98 -2.01
N GLY A 34 11.88 5.76 -3.09
CA GLY A 34 10.93 6.90 -3.20
C GLY A 34 10.47 7.29 -4.60
N HIS A 35 10.91 6.61 -5.67
CA HIS A 35 10.76 7.12 -7.04
C HIS A 35 9.34 7.06 -7.64
N GLY A 36 8.39 6.32 -7.05
CA GLY A 36 7.03 6.17 -7.61
C GLY A 36 6.12 7.40 -7.45
N HIS A 37 6.23 8.13 -6.33
CA HIS A 37 5.24 9.17 -5.95
C HIS A 37 5.53 10.54 -6.55
N GLU A 38 6.80 10.88 -6.78
CA GLU A 38 7.13 12.12 -7.48
C GLU A 38 6.63 12.10 -8.94
N GLY A 39 6.56 10.91 -9.56
CA GLY A 39 6.08 10.75 -10.93
C GLY A 39 4.61 11.13 -11.13
N VAL A 40 3.71 10.72 -10.22
CA VAL A 40 2.29 11.11 -10.26
C VAL A 40 2.13 12.61 -10.09
N ARG A 41 2.83 13.18 -9.11
CA ARG A 41 2.74 14.60 -8.78
C ARG A 41 3.30 15.48 -9.90
N ARG A 42 4.41 15.09 -10.54
CA ARG A 42 4.99 15.83 -11.67
C ARG A 42 4.11 15.75 -12.92
N ARG A 43 3.56 14.57 -13.24
CA ARG A 43 2.71 14.38 -14.43
C ARG A 43 1.37 15.11 -14.33
N PHE A 44 0.73 15.14 -13.16
CA PHE A 44 -0.49 15.95 -12.96
C PHE A 44 -0.27 17.44 -13.23
N HIS A 45 0.91 17.96 -12.82
CA HIS A 45 1.28 19.37 -13.07
C HIS A 45 1.51 19.64 -14.55
N GLN A 46 2.20 18.74 -15.24
CA GLN A 46 2.42 18.87 -16.67
C GLN A 46 1.12 18.82 -17.48
N ALA A 47 0.18 17.92 -17.11
CA ALA A 47 -1.11 17.78 -17.77
C ALA A 47 -2.04 19.01 -17.59
N ASN A 48 -1.93 19.74 -16.48
CA ASN A 48 -2.81 20.87 -16.18
C ASN A 48 -2.23 22.26 -16.48
N ARG A 49 -0.95 22.36 -16.85
CA ARG A 49 -0.31 23.63 -17.26
C ARG A 49 -1.03 24.33 -18.42
N HIS A 50 -1.72 23.57 -19.29
CA HIS A 50 -2.42 24.11 -20.45
C HIS A 50 -3.89 24.48 -20.20
N ARG A 51 -4.44 24.22 -19.00
CA ARG A 51 -5.88 24.36 -18.71
C ARG A 51 -6.25 25.56 -17.84
N GLY A 52 -5.32 26.48 -17.56
CA GLY A 52 -5.60 27.75 -16.84
C GLY A 52 -6.11 27.61 -15.40
N GLY A 53 -6.09 26.41 -14.81
CA GLY A 53 -6.56 26.16 -13.44
C GLY A 53 -5.54 26.56 -12.37
N SER A 54 -6.03 26.77 -11.14
CA SER A 54 -5.22 27.06 -9.95
C SER A 54 -3.99 26.15 -9.86
N ASN A 55 -2.81 26.75 -9.66
CA ASN A 55 -1.54 26.04 -9.51
C ASN A 55 -1.41 25.35 -8.12
N ARG A 56 -2.40 25.53 -7.23
CA ARG A 56 -2.41 25.00 -5.86
C ARG A 56 -2.93 23.55 -5.86
N ARG A 57 -2.16 22.67 -5.22
CA ARG A 57 -2.35 21.21 -5.24
C ARG A 57 -3.37 20.79 -4.18
N PRO A 58 -4.30 19.87 -4.46
CA PRO A 58 -5.10 19.25 -3.42
C PRO A 58 -4.20 18.41 -2.51
N ARG A 59 -4.42 18.52 -1.19
CA ARG A 59 -3.74 17.70 -0.18
C ARG A 59 -4.43 16.35 -0.10
N ALA A 60 -3.72 15.28 -0.46
CA ALA A 60 -4.24 13.92 -0.32
C ALA A 60 -3.61 13.23 0.90
N ALA A 61 -4.43 12.68 1.79
CA ALA A 61 -3.98 11.94 2.95
C ALA A 61 -4.44 10.47 2.86
N VAL A 62 -3.63 9.57 3.41
CA VAL A 62 -4.09 8.21 3.68
C VAL A 62 -5.20 8.29 4.72
N ALA A 63 -6.24 7.48 4.54
CA ALA A 63 -7.25 7.15 5.53
C ALA A 63 -6.61 6.67 6.84
N THR A 64 -6.33 7.61 7.74
CA THR A 64 -5.71 7.40 9.06
C THR A 64 -6.26 8.42 10.06
N PRO A 65 -6.44 8.05 11.34
CA PRO A 65 -6.88 9.00 12.35
C PRO A 65 -5.94 10.21 12.45
N GLY A 66 -6.49 11.43 12.45
CA GLY A 66 -5.77 12.66 12.82
C GLY A 66 -5.35 13.63 11.71
N ARG A 67 -5.58 13.32 10.42
CA ARG A 67 -5.32 14.27 9.31
C ARG A 67 -6.60 14.87 8.75
N GLN A 68 -7.13 15.88 9.43
CA GLN A 68 -8.43 16.48 9.11
C GLN A 68 -8.37 17.67 8.13
N ASP A 69 -7.19 18.05 7.63
CA ASP A 69 -6.98 19.19 6.72
C ASP A 69 -6.77 18.78 5.24
N ALA A 70 -6.97 17.49 4.93
CA ALA A 70 -6.81 16.96 3.58
C ALA A 70 -7.99 17.35 2.69
N ASP A 71 -7.74 17.60 1.40
CA ASP A 71 -8.78 17.78 0.37
C ASP A 71 -9.32 16.44 -0.13
N LEU A 72 -8.48 15.39 -0.07
CA LEU A 72 -8.77 14.03 -0.50
C LEU A 72 -8.31 13.03 0.55
N VAL A 73 -9.10 11.99 0.76
CA VAL A 73 -8.73 10.81 1.55
C VAL A 73 -8.74 9.58 0.65
N TYR A 74 -7.76 8.70 0.82
CA TYR A 74 -7.66 7.47 0.04
C TYR A 74 -7.17 6.29 0.89
N GLY A 75 -7.51 5.07 0.47
CA GLY A 75 -7.17 3.84 1.16
C GLY A 75 -6.49 2.82 0.25
N GLY A 76 -5.79 1.85 0.85
CA GLY A 76 -5.27 0.67 0.14
C GLY A 76 -6.27 -0.48 0.02
N ALA A 77 -7.47 -0.31 0.57
CA ALA A 77 -8.63 -1.19 0.48
C ALA A 77 -9.89 -0.39 0.88
N GLU A 78 -11.06 -0.79 0.38
CA GLU A 78 -12.35 -0.13 0.64
C GLU A 78 -12.64 0.04 2.15
N TYR A 79 -12.34 -0.99 2.95
CA TYR A 79 -12.59 -0.95 4.39
C TYR A 79 -11.89 0.22 5.08
N MET A 80 -10.72 0.67 4.59
CA MET A 80 -9.97 1.75 5.22
C MET A 80 -10.70 3.09 5.11
N LEU A 81 -11.30 3.35 3.94
CA LEU A 81 -12.07 4.57 3.75
C LEU A 81 -13.39 4.51 4.52
N THR A 82 -14.05 3.35 4.54
CA THR A 82 -15.25 3.12 5.37
C THR A 82 -14.95 3.32 6.85
N GLN A 83 -13.86 2.75 7.38
CA GLN A 83 -13.43 2.96 8.77
C GLN A 83 -13.14 4.44 9.07
N THR A 84 -12.59 5.18 8.10
CA THR A 84 -12.35 6.62 8.27
C THR A 84 -13.66 7.40 8.36
N ALA A 85 -14.65 7.08 7.53
CA ALA A 85 -15.97 7.71 7.57
C ALA A 85 -16.71 7.42 8.88
N LEU A 86 -16.63 6.16 9.37
CA LEU A 86 -17.21 5.76 10.65
C LEU A 86 -16.53 6.44 11.85
N ALA A 87 -15.20 6.51 11.85
CA ALA A 87 -14.43 7.12 12.94
C ALA A 87 -14.53 8.66 12.96
N HIS A 88 -14.83 9.27 11.81
CA HIS A 88 -14.93 10.72 11.66
C HIS A 88 -16.18 11.10 10.85
N PRO A 89 -17.39 11.02 11.45
CA PRO A 89 -18.63 11.41 10.79
C PRO A 89 -18.54 12.84 10.21
N GLY A 90 -18.99 13.00 8.97
CA GLY A 90 -18.92 14.28 8.26
C GLY A 90 -17.54 14.67 7.73
N LEU A 91 -16.52 13.81 7.82
CA LEU A 91 -15.22 14.06 7.19
C LEU A 91 -15.23 13.73 5.69
N VAL A 92 -15.81 12.60 5.30
CA VAL A 92 -15.77 12.07 3.93
C VAL A 92 -17.00 12.53 3.15
N ASP A 93 -16.79 13.06 1.94
CA ASP A 93 -17.86 13.26 0.97
C ASP A 93 -18.15 11.93 0.27
N GLU A 94 -19.07 11.14 0.83
CA GLU A 94 -19.41 9.80 0.33
C GLU A 94 -19.91 9.83 -1.12
N ALA A 95 -20.58 10.90 -1.56
CA ALA A 95 -21.03 11.04 -2.94
C ALA A 95 -19.88 11.16 -3.95
N SER A 96 -18.70 11.59 -3.48
CA SER A 96 -17.49 11.70 -4.30
C SER A 96 -16.64 10.42 -4.33
N ARG A 97 -17.00 9.41 -3.52
CA ARG A 97 -16.23 8.18 -3.37
C ARG A 97 -16.19 7.40 -4.69
N THR A 98 -14.98 7.05 -5.12
CA THR A 98 -14.74 6.19 -6.29
C THR A 98 -13.55 5.28 -6.01
N SER A 99 -13.49 4.13 -6.70
CA SER A 99 -12.27 3.33 -6.75
C SER A 99 -11.39 3.77 -7.92
N LEU A 100 -10.07 3.75 -7.72
CA LEU A 100 -9.10 4.04 -8.77
C LEU A 100 -8.75 2.76 -9.54
N TYR A 101 -8.02 1.85 -8.88
CA TYR A 101 -7.49 0.62 -9.47
C TYR A 101 -7.40 -0.44 -8.38
N ALA A 102 -7.39 -1.71 -8.80
CA ALA A 102 -7.28 -2.84 -7.90
C ALA A 102 -5.85 -3.39 -7.86
N ARG A 103 -5.57 -4.15 -6.81
CA ARG A 103 -4.36 -4.97 -6.70
C ARG A 103 -4.75 -6.35 -6.24
N GLU A 104 -4.24 -7.36 -6.93
CA GLU A 104 -4.47 -8.75 -6.58
C GLU A 104 -3.51 -9.20 -5.47
N SER A 105 -4.05 -10.01 -4.55
CA SER A 105 -3.23 -10.78 -3.63
C SER A 105 -2.39 -11.82 -4.39
N ALA A 106 -1.27 -12.17 -3.79
CA ALA A 106 -0.33 -13.16 -4.26
C ALA A 106 0.47 -13.70 -3.07
N VAL A 107 1.29 -14.71 -3.35
CA VAL A 107 2.25 -15.24 -2.36
C VAL A 107 3.65 -14.92 -2.86
N LEU A 108 4.45 -14.28 -2.02
CA LEU A 108 5.89 -14.18 -2.24
C LEU A 108 6.55 -15.35 -1.52
N VAL A 109 7.38 -16.09 -2.23
CA VAL A 109 8.17 -17.21 -1.69
C VAL A 109 9.65 -16.90 -1.85
N ARG A 110 10.52 -17.67 -1.19
CA ARG A 110 11.97 -17.58 -1.43
C ARG A 110 12.31 -17.87 -2.90
N THR A 111 13.38 -17.26 -3.41
CA THR A 111 13.85 -17.47 -4.79
C THR A 111 13.94 -18.97 -5.12
N GLY A 112 13.43 -19.35 -6.30
CA GLY A 112 13.36 -20.74 -6.74
C GLY A 112 12.10 -21.50 -6.28
N ASN A 113 11.30 -20.94 -5.36
CA ASN A 113 10.11 -21.59 -4.81
C ASN A 113 10.41 -23.02 -4.28
N PRO A 114 11.29 -23.16 -3.26
CA PRO A 114 11.80 -24.45 -2.82
C PRO A 114 10.72 -25.40 -2.28
N LEU A 115 9.60 -24.87 -1.80
CA LEU A 115 8.47 -25.66 -1.30
C LEU A 115 7.42 -25.97 -2.38
N HIS A 116 7.70 -25.59 -3.63
CA HIS A 116 6.83 -25.80 -4.79
C HIS A 116 5.39 -25.32 -4.57
N ILE A 117 5.22 -24.18 -3.91
CA ILE A 117 3.91 -23.57 -3.62
C ILE A 117 3.24 -23.19 -4.95
N LYS A 118 2.00 -23.64 -5.16
CA LYS A 118 1.19 -23.31 -6.33
C LYS A 118 -0.23 -22.87 -5.96
N ARG A 119 -0.72 -23.27 -4.78
CA ARG A 119 -2.07 -22.99 -4.27
C ARG A 119 -2.05 -22.80 -2.74
N LEU A 120 -3.15 -22.31 -2.16
CA LEU A 120 -3.24 -22.07 -0.71
C LEU A 120 -3.04 -23.32 0.13
N GLU A 121 -3.49 -24.48 -0.36
CA GLU A 121 -3.33 -25.77 0.32
C GLU A 121 -1.87 -26.19 0.42
N ASP A 122 -0.98 -25.68 -0.44
CA ASP A 122 0.45 -25.94 -0.28
C ASP A 122 1.04 -25.18 0.91
N LEU A 123 0.43 -24.04 1.30
CA LEU A 123 0.85 -23.24 2.45
C LEU A 123 0.47 -23.89 3.79
N THR A 124 -0.42 -24.88 3.77
CA THR A 124 -0.86 -25.62 4.97
C THR A 124 -0.02 -26.86 5.25
N LYS A 125 0.97 -27.17 4.41
CA LYS A 125 1.87 -28.30 4.66
C LYS A 125 2.66 -28.09 5.95
N GLU A 126 2.95 -29.18 6.64
CA GLU A 126 3.70 -29.13 7.89
C GLU A 126 5.05 -28.41 7.71
N GLY A 127 5.40 -27.58 8.67
CA GLY A 127 6.68 -26.85 8.69
C GLY A 127 6.75 -25.60 7.81
N VAL A 128 5.72 -25.29 7.01
CA VAL A 128 5.68 -24.03 6.25
C VAL A 128 5.50 -22.85 7.21
N ARG A 129 6.39 -21.86 7.14
CA ARG A 129 6.36 -20.67 8.00
C ARG A 129 5.84 -19.47 7.24
N LEU A 130 4.59 -19.08 7.54
CA LEU A 130 3.92 -17.98 6.87
C LEU A 130 4.14 -16.64 7.60
N LEU A 131 4.30 -15.60 6.79
CA LEU A 131 4.19 -14.20 7.17
C LEU A 131 2.91 -13.63 6.56
N ASP A 132 2.15 -12.84 7.31
CA ASP A 132 1.04 -12.07 6.77
C ASP A 132 0.95 -10.66 7.37
N VAL A 133 0.05 -9.85 6.81
CA VAL A 133 -0.13 -8.45 7.20
C VAL A 133 -1.60 -8.19 7.53
N ASN A 134 -1.90 -7.88 8.79
CA ASN A 134 -3.22 -7.52 9.27
C ASN A 134 -3.38 -5.99 9.38
N GLY A 135 -3.17 -5.32 8.26
CA GLY A 135 -3.24 -3.87 8.11
C GLY A 135 -2.78 -3.42 6.72
N ALA A 136 -2.58 -2.13 6.48
CA ALA A 136 -2.14 -1.60 5.17
C ALA A 136 -2.98 -2.06 3.96
N GLY A 137 -4.29 -2.28 4.18
CA GLY A 137 -5.23 -2.79 3.18
C GLY A 137 -5.25 -4.32 3.04
N GLN A 138 -4.64 -5.07 3.95
CA GLN A 138 -4.55 -6.54 3.92
C GLN A 138 -5.31 -7.22 5.07
N MET A 139 -6.06 -6.46 5.87
CA MET A 139 -6.90 -7.01 6.94
C MET A 139 -7.85 -8.09 6.40
N GLY A 140 -7.85 -9.26 7.05
CA GLY A 140 -8.67 -10.42 6.67
C GLY A 140 -8.31 -11.05 5.32
N MET A 141 -7.20 -10.66 4.68
CA MET A 141 -6.85 -11.14 3.34
C MET A 141 -6.65 -12.67 3.31
N THR A 142 -5.92 -13.21 4.28
CA THR A 142 -5.67 -14.65 4.38
C THR A 142 -6.98 -15.43 4.52
N GLU A 143 -7.90 -14.96 5.36
CA GLU A 143 -9.21 -15.59 5.59
C GLU A 143 -10.11 -15.54 4.35
N ASP A 144 -10.21 -14.37 3.71
CA ASP A 144 -10.99 -14.19 2.48
C ASP A 144 -10.47 -15.06 1.33
N MET A 145 -9.16 -15.31 1.29
CA MET A 145 -8.51 -16.20 0.32
C MET A 145 -8.86 -17.67 0.61
N ALA A 146 -8.88 -18.06 1.89
CA ALA A 146 -9.07 -19.43 2.35
C ALA A 146 -10.51 -19.95 2.18
N ARG A 147 -11.52 -19.10 2.42
CA ARG A 147 -12.97 -19.35 2.22
C ARG A 147 -13.63 -20.50 2.99
N THR A 148 -12.86 -21.42 3.59
CA THR A 148 -13.38 -22.55 4.36
C THR A 148 -12.79 -22.54 5.77
N PRO A 149 -13.56 -22.91 6.80
CA PRO A 149 -13.06 -22.96 8.18
C PRO A 149 -11.80 -23.82 8.32
N ALA A 150 -11.74 -24.96 7.62
CA ALA A 150 -10.58 -25.85 7.65
C ALA A 150 -9.32 -25.19 7.07
N LEU A 151 -9.42 -24.54 5.90
CA LEU A 151 -8.27 -23.86 5.30
C LEU A 151 -7.84 -22.63 6.10
N ILE A 152 -8.78 -21.91 6.71
CA ILE A 152 -8.50 -20.79 7.63
C ILE A 152 -7.67 -21.29 8.82
N ALA A 153 -8.15 -22.34 9.51
CA ALA A 153 -7.47 -22.90 10.67
C ALA A 153 -6.06 -23.39 10.32
N ASN A 154 -5.92 -24.08 9.18
CA ASN A 154 -4.63 -24.62 8.75
C ASN A 154 -3.63 -23.53 8.33
N LEU A 155 -4.08 -22.47 7.65
CA LEU A 155 -3.21 -21.33 7.33
C LEU A 155 -2.80 -20.60 8.61
N GLN A 156 -3.74 -20.39 9.54
CA GLN A 156 -3.46 -19.75 10.82
C GLN A 156 -2.46 -20.56 11.66
N HIS A 157 -2.55 -21.89 11.63
CA HIS A 157 -1.59 -22.78 12.29
C HIS A 157 -0.15 -22.56 11.77
N ASN A 158 0.00 -22.35 10.46
CA ASN A 158 1.29 -22.11 9.81
C ASN A 158 1.72 -20.63 9.81
N THR A 159 0.86 -19.70 10.24
CA THR A 159 1.19 -18.28 10.40
C THR A 159 2.16 -18.09 11.56
N ARG A 160 3.44 -17.92 11.22
CA ARG A 160 4.50 -17.67 12.18
C ARG A 160 4.43 -16.27 12.77
N THR A 161 4.06 -15.28 11.94
CA THR A 161 3.98 -13.89 12.37
C THR A 161 2.96 -13.12 11.55
N SER A 162 2.10 -12.37 12.24
CA SER A 162 1.23 -11.36 11.66
C SER A 162 1.71 -9.97 12.06
N VAL A 163 1.93 -9.10 11.07
CA VAL A 163 2.36 -7.71 11.32
C VAL A 163 1.29 -6.70 10.92
N LYS A 164 1.43 -5.44 11.34
CA LYS A 164 0.43 -4.39 11.05
C LYS A 164 0.69 -3.69 9.72
N THR A 165 1.93 -3.69 9.25
CA THR A 165 2.33 -2.97 8.03
C THR A 165 3.17 -3.82 7.10
N SER A 166 3.09 -3.52 5.80
CA SER A 166 3.99 -4.15 4.83
C SER A 166 5.46 -3.83 5.08
N ALA A 167 5.79 -2.70 5.72
CA ALA A 167 7.18 -2.35 6.04
C ALA A 167 7.77 -3.26 7.12
N GLU A 168 6.99 -3.60 8.15
CA GLU A 168 7.38 -4.59 9.15
C GLU A 168 7.59 -5.96 8.49
N ALA A 169 6.70 -6.35 7.57
CA ALA A 169 6.85 -7.62 6.84
C ALA A 169 8.11 -7.64 5.97
N VAL A 170 8.39 -6.55 5.25
CA VAL A 170 9.64 -6.42 4.46
C VAL A 170 10.87 -6.52 5.35
N ALA A 171 10.87 -5.85 6.51
CA ALA A 171 11.98 -5.91 7.45
C ALA A 171 12.21 -7.34 7.95
N LEU A 172 11.16 -8.04 8.39
CA LEU A 172 11.24 -9.43 8.84
C LEU A 172 11.71 -10.37 7.72
N TRP A 173 11.15 -10.22 6.51
CA TRP A 173 11.53 -11.04 5.35
C TRP A 173 13.03 -10.96 5.03
N GLN A 174 13.60 -9.76 5.16
CA GLN A 174 15.01 -9.48 4.87
C GLN A 174 15.95 -9.84 6.02
N GLN A 175 15.56 -9.54 7.25
CA GLN A 175 16.39 -9.75 8.44
C GLN A 175 16.38 -11.20 8.91
N GLN A 176 15.32 -11.95 8.61
CA GLN A 176 15.14 -13.34 9.01
C GLN A 176 14.88 -14.22 7.78
N PRO A 177 15.87 -14.39 6.88
CA PRO A 177 15.70 -15.14 5.63
C PRO A 177 15.33 -16.61 5.87
N GLN A 178 15.75 -17.18 7.01
CA GLN A 178 15.42 -18.54 7.42
C GLN A 178 14.19 -18.61 8.33
N GLY A 179 13.51 -17.50 8.61
CA GLY A 179 12.34 -17.46 9.51
C GLY A 179 11.00 -17.65 8.80
N TYR A 180 10.96 -17.43 7.49
CA TYR A 180 9.73 -17.39 6.69
C TYR A 180 9.96 -18.00 5.31
N ASP A 181 9.02 -18.84 4.88
CA ASP A 181 9.06 -19.52 3.58
C ASP A 181 8.14 -18.85 2.56
N ALA A 182 7.01 -18.32 3.03
CA ALA A 182 6.01 -17.66 2.21
C ALA A 182 5.40 -16.43 2.92
N TRP A 183 5.09 -15.41 2.14
CA TRP A 183 4.43 -14.18 2.57
C TRP A 183 3.18 -13.94 1.72
N ILE A 184 2.01 -13.97 2.36
CA ILE A 184 0.74 -13.60 1.72
C ILE A 184 0.66 -12.07 1.65
N THR A 185 0.69 -11.52 0.43
CA THR A 185 0.65 -10.07 0.20
C THR A 185 0.19 -9.68 -1.20
N TYR A 186 0.56 -8.51 -1.70
CA TYR A 186 0.30 -8.07 -3.07
C TYR A 186 1.48 -8.39 -4.00
N ALA A 187 1.17 -8.77 -5.25
CA ALA A 187 2.17 -9.03 -6.28
C ALA A 187 3.13 -7.84 -6.53
N SER A 188 2.65 -6.61 -6.28
CA SER A 188 3.41 -5.36 -6.45
C SER A 188 4.65 -5.23 -5.56
N TRP A 189 4.80 -6.07 -4.53
CA TRP A 189 5.98 -6.10 -3.67
C TRP A 189 7.18 -6.83 -4.29
N GLN A 190 6.97 -7.82 -5.17
CA GLN A 190 8.06 -8.67 -5.67
C GLN A 190 9.20 -7.87 -6.35
N PRO A 191 8.94 -6.88 -7.22
CA PRO A 191 10.03 -6.13 -7.87
C PRO A 191 10.90 -5.31 -6.89
N ARG A 192 10.43 -5.14 -5.65
CA ARG A 192 11.08 -4.34 -4.60
C ARG A 192 11.64 -5.21 -3.47
N LEU A 193 11.50 -6.52 -3.57
CA LEU A 193 11.89 -7.47 -2.53
C LEU A 193 12.90 -8.49 -3.10
N PRO A 194 14.21 -8.19 -3.03
CA PRO A 194 15.25 -9.13 -3.43
C PRO A 194 15.12 -10.46 -2.69
N GLY A 195 15.54 -11.55 -3.34
CA GLY A 195 15.47 -12.90 -2.76
C GLY A 195 14.04 -13.46 -2.67
N SER A 196 13.10 -12.89 -3.43
CA SER A 196 11.73 -13.39 -3.53
C SER A 196 11.34 -13.78 -4.96
N ALA A 197 10.46 -14.77 -5.05
CA ALA A 197 9.75 -15.16 -6.27
C ALA A 197 8.24 -14.98 -6.06
N LEU A 198 7.54 -14.60 -7.12
CA LEU A 198 6.08 -14.44 -7.10
C LEU A 198 5.40 -15.76 -7.45
N VAL A 199 4.49 -16.22 -6.59
CA VAL A 199 3.53 -17.28 -6.92
C VAL A 199 2.17 -16.64 -7.13
N ARG A 200 1.68 -16.70 -8.37
CA ARG A 200 0.29 -16.33 -8.71
C ARG A 200 -0.60 -17.53 -8.44
N LEU A 201 -1.42 -17.43 -7.40
CA LEU A 201 -2.40 -18.47 -7.03
C LEU A 201 -3.51 -18.61 -8.10
N PRO A 202 -4.23 -19.74 -8.12
CA PRO A 202 -5.45 -19.89 -8.92
C PRO A 202 -6.41 -18.71 -8.71
N ARG A 203 -7.15 -18.30 -9.75
CA ARG A 203 -8.04 -17.13 -9.68
C ARG A 203 -9.07 -17.22 -8.54
N ALA A 204 -9.57 -18.42 -8.27
CA ALA A 204 -10.51 -18.68 -7.18
C ALA A 204 -9.93 -18.47 -5.78
N GLN A 205 -8.60 -18.44 -5.64
CA GLN A 205 -7.88 -18.27 -4.37
C GLN A 205 -7.23 -16.89 -4.24
N ARG A 206 -7.49 -15.98 -5.19
CA ARG A 206 -7.03 -14.59 -5.14
C ARG A 206 -8.14 -13.69 -4.61
N VAL A 207 -7.73 -12.62 -3.94
CA VAL A 207 -8.62 -11.52 -3.58
C VAL A 207 -8.05 -10.21 -4.12
N SER A 208 -8.93 -9.38 -4.66
CA SER A 208 -8.56 -8.06 -5.16
C SER A 208 -9.00 -7.00 -4.16
N ARG A 209 -8.13 -6.03 -3.89
CA ARG A 209 -8.47 -4.86 -3.09
C ARG A 209 -8.36 -3.60 -3.94
N GLY A 210 -9.44 -2.82 -3.96
CA GLY A 210 -9.50 -1.53 -4.63
C GLY A 210 -8.70 -0.45 -3.89
N THR A 211 -8.42 0.63 -4.60
CA THR A 211 -7.82 1.85 -4.04
C THR A 211 -8.91 2.92 -3.98
N PRO A 212 -9.73 2.97 -2.90
CA PRO A 212 -10.76 3.99 -2.76
C PRO A 212 -10.14 5.37 -2.61
N ILE A 213 -10.82 6.37 -3.16
CA ILE A 213 -10.53 7.79 -2.97
C ILE A 213 -11.84 8.56 -2.86
N ALA A 214 -11.86 9.56 -2.00
CA ALA A 214 -12.98 10.49 -1.86
C ALA A 214 -12.44 11.89 -1.51
N LEU A 215 -13.24 12.92 -1.81
CA LEU A 215 -13.04 14.25 -1.27
C LEU A 215 -13.38 14.25 0.22
N THR A 216 -12.83 15.21 0.94
CA THR A 216 -13.29 15.52 2.29
C THR A 216 -14.35 16.63 2.22
N GLN A 217 -15.28 16.63 3.17
CA GLN A 217 -16.27 17.71 3.33
C GLN A 217 -15.64 19.06 3.70
N ARG A 218 -14.37 19.05 4.13
CA ARG A 218 -13.62 20.24 4.54
C ARG A 218 -12.77 20.84 3.41
N THR A 219 -12.78 20.24 2.22
CA THR A 219 -11.98 20.75 1.10
C THR A 219 -12.45 22.14 0.69
N THR A 220 -11.51 23.08 0.58
CA THR A 220 -11.75 24.40 -0.03
C THR A 220 -11.40 24.41 -1.52
N GLN A 221 -11.03 23.26 -2.09
CA GLN A 221 -10.54 23.10 -3.45
C GLN A 221 -11.29 22.00 -4.22
N ALA A 222 -12.60 21.85 -4.00
CA ALA A 222 -13.40 20.75 -4.53
C ALA A 222 -13.26 20.56 -6.05
N ALA A 223 -13.28 21.64 -6.84
CA ALA A 223 -13.10 21.58 -8.29
C ALA A 223 -11.74 20.99 -8.68
N THR A 224 -10.65 21.49 -8.08
CA THR A 224 -9.28 21.00 -8.31
C THR A 224 -9.11 19.56 -7.82
N ALA A 225 -9.71 19.20 -6.69
CA ALA A 225 -9.69 17.84 -6.14
C ALA A 225 -10.39 16.85 -7.09
N ARG A 226 -11.55 17.21 -7.67
CA ARG A 226 -12.25 16.40 -8.68
C ARG A 226 -11.42 16.27 -9.96
N GLN A 227 -10.79 17.34 -10.43
CA GLN A 227 -9.87 17.29 -11.59
C GLN A 227 -8.68 16.36 -11.33
N PHE A 228 -8.16 16.34 -10.10
CA PHE A 228 -7.09 15.42 -9.70
C PHE A 228 -7.56 13.97 -9.73
N VAL A 229 -8.73 13.65 -9.17
CA VAL A 229 -9.31 12.30 -9.25
C VAL A 229 -9.55 11.88 -10.71
N ALA A 230 -10.07 12.79 -11.55
CA ALA A 230 -10.26 12.52 -12.97
C ALA A 230 -8.94 12.22 -13.69
N PHE A 231 -7.86 12.95 -13.37
CA PHE A 231 -6.53 12.64 -13.89
C PHE A 231 -6.02 11.28 -13.42
N LEU A 232 -6.22 10.91 -12.15
CA LEU A 232 -5.80 9.59 -11.66
C LEU A 232 -6.51 8.45 -12.41
N LYS A 233 -7.75 8.67 -12.85
CA LYS A 233 -8.56 7.75 -13.67
C LYS A 233 -8.27 7.82 -15.18
N SER A 234 -7.44 8.77 -15.64
CA SER A 234 -7.09 8.88 -17.06
C SER A 234 -6.11 7.78 -17.48
N ALA A 235 -5.94 7.57 -18.79
CA ALA A 235 -4.95 6.63 -19.33
C ALA A 235 -3.52 6.93 -18.82
N GLU A 236 -3.18 8.21 -18.67
CA GLU A 236 -1.89 8.65 -18.14
C GLU A 236 -1.73 8.32 -16.65
N GLY A 237 -2.79 8.56 -15.86
CA GLY A 237 -2.85 8.17 -14.46
C GLY A 237 -2.71 6.66 -14.30
N HIS A 238 -3.52 5.89 -15.04
CA HIS A 238 -3.51 4.43 -15.05
C HIS A 238 -2.13 3.86 -15.39
N ALA A 239 -1.44 4.42 -16.39
CA ALA A 239 -0.10 3.99 -16.75
C ALA A 239 0.91 4.14 -15.59
N ILE A 240 0.70 5.08 -14.68
CA ILE A 240 1.52 5.19 -13.47
C ILE A 240 1.18 4.09 -12.47
N PHE A 241 -0.10 3.79 -12.27
CA PHE A 241 -0.57 2.70 -11.40
C PHE A 241 -0.08 1.33 -11.89
N ARG A 242 -0.20 1.04 -13.20
CA ARG A 242 0.27 -0.21 -13.82
C ARG A 242 1.75 -0.47 -13.60
N ARG A 243 2.60 0.56 -13.75
CA ARG A 243 4.05 0.44 -13.45
C ARG A 243 4.35 0.08 -12.00
N ASN A 244 3.40 0.25 -11.09
CA ASN A 244 3.55 -0.07 -9.68
C ASN A 244 2.81 -1.35 -9.28
N GLY A 245 2.11 -2.04 -10.20
CA GLY A 245 1.42 -3.31 -9.94
C GLY A 245 -0.05 -3.18 -9.55
N TRP A 246 -0.71 -2.10 -9.98
CA TRP A 246 -2.17 -1.93 -9.92
C TRP A 246 -2.79 -2.14 -11.30
N GLU A 247 -3.98 -2.71 -11.34
CA GLU A 247 -4.75 -3.05 -12.54
C GLU A 247 -6.02 -2.19 -12.67
#